data_AF-A0AAU1XP71-F1
#
_entry.id   AF-A0AAU1XP71-F1
#
_cell.length_a   1.000
_cell.length_b   1.000
_cell.length_c   1.000
_cell.angle_alpha   90.00
_cell.angle_beta   90.00
_cell.angle_gamma   90.00
#
_symmetry.space_group_name_H-M   'P 1'
#
loop_
_entity.id
_entity.type
_entity.pdbx_description
1 polymer ?
#
loop_
_entity_poly.entity_id
_entity_poly.type
_entity_poly.pdbx_seq_one_letter_code
_entity_poly.pdbx_strand_id
1 'polypeptide(L)'
;MKQRLPKTRAVLRRHLVLTVTTAVVLLAVVATGAAEFAARSVIRNHVTKAAPGLGEDVTVGVSGDWALWDLAHGSIPRLDVSSDDARVGRLPQVRVRARLDDVRLGDGAAVGGTHVQVSASTQSLATAIRTAVPAVPVSAVTTDPARGTVLAAVGPGGAGQLTLRPVLADGKVTLAVDGLTVFGRSVPTSRLGMGEGGFGAEPGAPEEYPLGLKATSVRVRPDGLDVVLKGGPAPLAGA
;
A
#
# COMPACT_ATOMS: atom_id res chain seq x y z
N MET A 1 -68.92 46.49 -8.89
CA MET A 1 -68.33 45.26 -8.30
C MET A 1 -67.96 44.26 -9.39
N LYS A 2 -66.70 44.16 -9.80
CA LYS A 2 -66.17 43.01 -10.57
C LYS A 2 -64.71 42.76 -10.16
N GLN A 3 -64.51 41.90 -9.16
CA GLN A 3 -63.23 41.24 -8.94
C GLN A 3 -62.98 40.26 -10.08
N ARG A 4 -61.76 40.20 -10.63
CA ARG A 4 -61.13 38.92 -11.03
C ARG A 4 -59.62 39.02 -10.83
N LEU A 5 -59.11 38.09 -10.02
CA LEU A 5 -57.71 37.84 -9.68
C LEU A 5 -57.03 37.05 -10.82
N PRO A 6 -55.96 37.54 -11.48
CA PRO A 6 -55.07 36.68 -12.26
C PRO A 6 -53.66 36.58 -11.67
N LYS A 7 -53.26 37.49 -10.76
CA LYS A 7 -51.86 37.63 -10.33
C LYS A 7 -51.40 36.59 -9.31
N THR A 8 -52.30 36.05 -8.48
CA THR A 8 -51.96 35.05 -7.46
C THR A 8 -51.60 33.70 -8.05
N ARG A 9 -52.26 33.27 -9.15
CA ARG A 9 -51.95 31.98 -9.80
C ARG A 9 -50.57 31.95 -10.45
N ALA A 10 -50.11 33.07 -11.02
CA ALA A 10 -48.80 33.16 -11.66
C ALA A 10 -47.65 33.13 -10.64
N VAL A 11 -47.82 33.80 -9.49
CA VAL A 11 -46.85 33.79 -8.39
C VAL A 11 -46.79 32.42 -7.73
N LEU A 12 -47.93 31.79 -7.43
CA LEU A 12 -47.96 30.41 -6.92
C LEU A 12 -47.35 29.40 -7.89
N ARG A 13 -47.61 29.52 -9.20
CA ARG A 13 -46.98 28.67 -10.21
C ARG A 13 -45.46 28.87 -10.27
N ARG A 14 -44.98 30.11 -10.16
CA ARG A 14 -43.54 30.41 -10.14
C ARG A 14 -42.85 29.83 -8.91
N HIS A 15 -43.44 29.97 -7.72
CA HIS A 15 -42.91 29.36 -6.50
C HIS A 15 -42.94 27.84 -6.56
N LEU A 16 -44.03 27.24 -7.07
CA LEU A 16 -44.15 25.80 -7.20
C LEU A 16 -43.12 25.23 -8.19
N VAL A 17 -42.90 25.88 -9.34
CA VAL A 17 -41.86 25.49 -10.30
C VAL A 17 -40.46 25.57 -9.67
N LEU A 18 -40.19 26.62 -8.88
CA LEU A 18 -38.90 26.79 -8.21
C LEU A 18 -38.67 25.72 -7.14
N THR A 19 -39.69 25.42 -6.32
CA THR A 19 -39.61 24.35 -5.31
C THR A 19 -39.44 22.96 -5.95
N VAL A 20 -40.18 22.66 -7.03
CA VAL A 20 -40.06 21.39 -7.75
C VAL A 20 -38.68 21.26 -8.39
N THR A 21 -38.16 22.32 -9.02
CA THR A 21 -36.83 22.31 -9.64
C THR A 21 -35.73 22.08 -8.60
N THR A 22 -35.78 22.78 -7.47
CA THR A 22 -34.82 22.59 -6.37
C THR A 22 -34.89 21.18 -5.77
N ALA A 23 -36.10 20.64 -5.60
CA ALA A 23 -36.28 19.27 -5.11
C ALA A 23 -35.72 18.22 -6.08
N VAL A 24 -35.91 18.40 -7.39
CA VAL A 24 -35.36 17.52 -8.44
C VAL A 24 -33.83 17.59 -8.48
N VAL A 25 -33.24 18.78 -8.37
CA VAL A 25 -31.78 18.95 -8.30
C VAL A 25 -31.20 18.30 -7.05
N LEU A 26 -31.82 18.48 -5.88
CA LEU A 26 -31.39 17.82 -4.64
C LEU A 26 -31.48 16.30 -4.74
N LEU A 27 -32.56 15.76 -5.30
CA LEU A 27 -32.72 14.32 -5.56
C LEU A 27 -31.64 13.81 -6.53
N ALA A 28 -31.33 14.55 -7.59
CA ALA A 28 -30.26 14.21 -8.51
C ALA A 28 -28.89 14.21 -7.83
N VAL A 29 -28.61 15.19 -6.96
CA VAL A 29 -27.36 15.24 -6.17
C VAL A 29 -27.27 14.05 -5.21
N VAL A 30 -28.36 13.72 -4.50
CA VAL A 30 -28.41 12.56 -3.58
C VAL A 30 -28.24 11.24 -4.34
N ALA A 31 -28.91 11.07 -5.48
CA ALA A 31 -28.79 9.88 -6.32
C ALA A 31 -27.37 9.72 -6.89
N THR A 32 -26.77 10.83 -7.35
CA THR A 32 -25.38 10.85 -7.81
C THR A 32 -24.41 10.50 -6.68
N GLY A 33 -24.64 11.03 -5.48
CA GLY A 33 -23.84 10.70 -4.28
C GLY A 33 -23.94 9.22 -3.88
N ALA A 34 -25.13 8.62 -3.95
CA ALA A 34 -25.32 7.20 -3.66
C ALA A 34 -24.63 6.30 -4.71
N ALA A 35 -24.73 6.66 -5.98
CA ALA A 35 -24.06 5.95 -7.07
C ALA A 35 -22.52 6.09 -6.96
N GLU A 36 -22.00 7.27 -6.60
CA GLU A 36 -20.57 7.53 -6.39
C GLU A 36 -20.02 6.70 -5.23
N PHE A 37 -20.80 6.62 -4.14
CA PHE A 37 -20.46 5.76 -3.02
C PHE A 37 -20.40 4.28 -3.42
N ALA A 38 -21.36 3.81 -4.21
CA ALA A 38 -21.38 2.45 -4.72
C ALA A 38 -20.17 2.15 -5.63
N ALA A 39 -19.84 3.06 -6.56
CA ALA A 39 -18.66 2.99 -7.42
C ALA A 39 -17.37 2.83 -6.59
N ARG A 40 -17.17 3.69 -5.59
CA ARG A 40 -16.00 3.61 -4.68
C ARG A 40 -15.96 2.31 -3.89
N SER A 41 -17.13 1.80 -3.46
CA SER A 41 -17.23 0.53 -2.73
C SER A 41 -16.86 -0.67 -3.61
N VAL A 42 -17.29 -0.68 -4.88
CA VAL A 42 -16.93 -1.72 -5.86
C VAL A 42 -15.42 -1.71 -6.10
N ILE A 43 -14.83 -0.54 -6.38
CA ILE A 43 -13.37 -0.41 -6.59
C ILE A 43 -12.62 -0.92 -5.35
N ARG A 44 -13.05 -0.53 -4.15
CA ARG A 44 -12.45 -1.01 -2.89
C ARG A 44 -12.52 -2.53 -2.76
N ASN A 45 -13.68 -3.14 -2.97
CA ASN A 45 -13.85 -4.59 -2.88
C ASN A 45 -12.99 -5.34 -3.90
N HIS A 46 -12.85 -4.83 -5.12
CA HIS A 46 -11.97 -5.43 -6.13
C HIS A 46 -10.49 -5.34 -5.72
N VAL A 47 -10.05 -4.19 -5.21
CA VAL A 47 -8.67 -4.02 -4.70
C VAL A 47 -8.39 -4.95 -3.52
N THR A 48 -9.30 -5.06 -2.56
CA THR A 48 -9.14 -5.97 -1.40
C THR A 48 -9.10 -7.44 -1.83
N LYS A 49 -9.90 -7.84 -2.82
CA LYS A 49 -9.87 -9.21 -3.37
C LYS A 49 -8.60 -9.50 -4.17
N ALA A 50 -8.13 -8.54 -4.96
CA ALA A 50 -6.92 -8.67 -5.77
C ALA A 50 -5.63 -8.64 -4.93
N ALA A 51 -5.67 -8.01 -3.75
CA ALA A 51 -4.52 -7.85 -2.87
C ALA A 51 -4.84 -8.25 -1.42
N PRO A 52 -5.08 -9.55 -1.14
CA PRO A 52 -5.45 -10.04 0.19
C PRO A 52 -4.36 -9.82 1.24
N GLY A 53 -3.11 -9.59 0.83
CA GLY A 53 -1.99 -9.26 1.71
C GLY A 53 -2.02 -7.83 2.28
N LEU A 54 -2.93 -6.96 1.84
CA LEU A 54 -3.02 -5.57 2.33
C LEU A 54 -3.70 -5.44 3.70
N GLY A 55 -4.19 -6.52 4.32
CA GLY A 55 -4.83 -6.47 5.65
C GLY A 55 -6.25 -5.91 5.62
N GLU A 56 -6.81 -5.62 6.79
CA GLU A 56 -8.19 -5.13 6.94
C GLU A 56 -8.30 -3.60 6.78
N ASP A 57 -7.22 -2.87 7.07
CA ASP A 57 -7.16 -1.40 7.05
C ASP A 57 -6.78 -0.84 5.66
N VAL A 58 -7.47 -1.29 4.61
CA VAL A 58 -7.21 -0.82 3.23
C VAL A 58 -8.04 0.43 2.93
N THR A 59 -7.35 1.54 2.71
CA THR A 59 -7.93 2.78 2.18
C THR A 59 -7.65 2.89 0.69
N VAL A 60 -8.71 3.10 -0.11
CA VAL A 60 -8.61 3.28 -1.56
C VAL A 60 -9.14 4.65 -1.93
N GLY A 61 -8.29 5.46 -2.58
CA GLY A 61 -8.60 6.77 -3.13
C GLY A 61 -8.55 6.73 -4.66
N VAL A 62 -9.51 7.37 -5.31
CA VAL A 62 -9.52 7.57 -6.76
C VAL A 62 -9.32 9.06 -7.01
N SER A 63 -8.37 9.43 -7.86
CA SER A 63 -8.16 10.85 -8.20
C SER A 63 -8.99 11.20 -9.43
N GLY A 64 -10.08 11.93 -9.19
CA GLY A 64 -11.03 12.39 -10.19
C GLY A 64 -12.22 13.02 -9.44
N ASP A 65 -12.93 13.94 -10.08
CA ASP A 65 -14.10 14.57 -9.44
C ASP A 65 -15.17 13.53 -9.10
N TRP A 66 -15.36 12.50 -9.96
CA TRP A 66 -16.37 11.45 -9.81
C TRP A 66 -15.86 10.05 -10.25
N ALA A 67 -15.70 9.11 -9.31
CA ALA A 67 -15.31 7.72 -9.57
C ALA A 67 -16.33 6.96 -10.46
N LEU A 68 -17.60 7.35 -10.44
CA LEU A 68 -18.60 6.87 -11.40
C LEU A 68 -18.24 7.16 -12.85
N TRP A 69 -17.69 8.36 -13.10
CA TRP A 69 -17.35 8.78 -14.45
C TRP A 69 -16.18 7.96 -14.99
N ASP A 70 -15.20 7.69 -14.13
CA ASP A 70 -14.05 6.85 -14.44
C ASP A 70 -14.46 5.40 -14.74
N LEU A 71 -15.37 4.84 -13.93
CA LEU A 71 -15.94 3.51 -14.19
C LEU A 71 -16.74 3.46 -15.49
N ALA A 72 -17.54 4.50 -15.78
CA ALA A 72 -18.34 4.57 -17.01
C ALA A 72 -17.48 4.64 -18.27
N HIS A 73 -16.30 5.28 -18.20
CA HIS A 73 -15.34 5.35 -19.30
C HIS A 73 -14.36 4.17 -19.33
N GLY A 74 -14.44 3.27 -18.35
CA GLY A 74 -13.54 2.12 -18.24
C GLY A 74 -12.09 2.52 -17.98
N SER A 75 -11.83 3.71 -17.45
CA SER A 75 -10.46 4.17 -17.17
C SER A 75 -10.41 5.01 -15.90
N ILE A 76 -9.52 4.66 -14.98
CA ILE A 76 -9.23 5.41 -13.77
C ILE A 76 -7.87 6.09 -13.95
N PRO A 77 -7.81 7.44 -14.02
CA PRO A 77 -6.57 8.18 -14.27
C PRO A 77 -5.50 7.90 -13.21
N ARG A 78 -5.90 7.82 -11.95
CA ARG A 78 -5.03 7.36 -10.86
C ARG A 78 -5.83 6.78 -9.70
N LEU A 79 -5.26 5.70 -9.16
CA LEU A 79 -5.77 4.94 -8.03
C LEU A 79 -4.70 4.89 -6.95
N ASP A 80 -4.98 5.48 -5.80
CA ASP A 80 -4.13 5.46 -4.62
C ASP A 80 -4.66 4.39 -3.64
N VAL A 81 -3.79 3.48 -3.22
CA VAL A 81 -4.11 2.40 -2.28
C VAL A 81 -3.14 2.53 -1.11
N SER A 82 -3.66 2.65 0.10
CA SER A 82 -2.84 2.68 1.31
C SER A 82 -3.33 1.70 2.34
N SER A 83 -2.40 1.02 2.99
CA SER A 83 -2.66 0.18 4.15
C SER A 83 -1.57 0.40 5.20
N ASP A 84 -1.95 0.38 6.47
CA ASP A 84 -1.03 0.45 7.61
C ASP A 84 -0.74 -0.93 8.24
N ASP A 85 -1.47 -1.98 7.84
CA ASP A 85 -1.37 -3.34 8.39
C ASP A 85 -1.14 -4.41 7.30
N ALA A 86 -0.46 -4.03 6.21
CA ALA A 86 -0.17 -4.98 5.16
C ALA A 86 0.88 -6.02 5.60
N ARG A 87 0.83 -7.21 5.01
CA ARG A 87 1.88 -8.22 5.08
C ARG A 87 2.60 -8.30 3.73
N VAL A 88 3.90 -8.02 3.74
CA VAL A 88 4.76 -8.10 2.55
C VAL A 88 5.84 -9.15 2.79
N GLY A 89 5.68 -10.32 2.17
CA GLY A 89 6.51 -11.50 2.45
C GLY A 89 6.50 -11.82 3.95
N ARG A 90 7.70 -11.90 4.54
CA ARG A 90 7.90 -12.17 5.97
C ARG A 90 7.68 -10.97 6.89
N LEU A 91 7.41 -9.77 6.35
CA LEU A 91 7.20 -8.55 7.13
C LEU A 91 5.71 -8.38 7.45
N PRO A 92 5.28 -8.55 8.72
CA PRO A 92 3.91 -8.27 9.13
C PRO A 92 3.76 -6.78 9.49
N GLN A 93 2.54 -6.24 9.41
CA GLN A 93 2.21 -4.89 9.89
C GLN A 93 3.08 -3.80 9.26
N VAL A 94 3.24 -3.87 7.94
CA VAL A 94 3.96 -2.85 7.18
C VAL A 94 2.99 -1.83 6.60
N ARG A 95 3.44 -0.58 6.56
CA ARG A 95 2.72 0.47 5.86
C ARG A 95 3.05 0.38 4.37
N VAL A 96 2.03 0.25 3.55
CA VAL A 96 2.13 0.23 2.09
C VAL A 96 1.33 1.40 1.54
N ARG A 97 1.96 2.19 0.67
CA ARG A 97 1.28 3.20 -0.15
C ARG A 97 1.59 2.91 -1.60
N ALA A 98 0.60 2.42 -2.33
CA ALA A 98 0.67 2.17 -3.75
C ALA A 98 -0.12 3.24 -4.50
N ARG A 99 0.38 3.58 -5.68
CA ARG A 99 -0.26 4.48 -6.62
C ARG A 99 -0.16 3.83 -7.99
N LEU A 100 -1.31 3.66 -8.63
CA LEU A 100 -1.44 3.15 -9.98
C LEU A 100 -1.89 4.32 -10.85
N ASP A 101 -1.22 4.55 -11.97
CA ASP A 101 -1.55 5.60 -12.94
C ASP A 101 -2.04 4.94 -14.24
N ASP A 102 -3.04 5.55 -14.89
CA ASP A 102 -3.70 5.06 -16.14
C ASP A 102 -4.18 3.61 -16.02
N VAL A 103 -5.09 3.36 -15.08
CA VAL A 103 -5.73 2.05 -14.90
C VAL A 103 -6.87 1.91 -15.91
N ARG A 104 -6.80 0.90 -16.77
CA ARG A 104 -7.82 0.57 -17.76
C ARG A 104 -8.60 -0.66 -17.31
N LEU A 105 -9.92 -0.57 -17.40
CA LEU A 105 -10.88 -1.59 -16.99
C LEU A 105 -11.57 -2.15 -18.23
N GLY A 106 -11.86 -3.45 -18.24
CA GLY A 106 -12.46 -4.16 -19.38
C GLY A 106 -11.60 -5.31 -19.89
N ASP A 107 -11.84 -5.74 -21.13
CA ASP A 107 -11.07 -6.82 -21.75
C ASP A 107 -9.62 -6.38 -21.96
N GLY A 108 -8.70 -7.02 -21.23
CA GLY A 108 -7.28 -6.61 -21.20
C GLY A 108 -6.96 -5.54 -20.17
N ALA A 109 -7.59 -5.60 -18.99
CA ALA A 109 -7.31 -4.72 -17.86
C ALA A 109 -5.81 -4.54 -17.61
N ALA A 110 -5.38 -3.28 -17.50
CA ALA A 110 -3.97 -2.93 -17.44
C ALA A 110 -3.74 -1.64 -16.65
N VAL A 111 -2.50 -1.42 -16.26
CA VAL A 111 -2.03 -0.18 -15.64
C VAL A 111 -0.91 0.40 -16.48
N GLY A 112 -0.88 1.72 -16.66
CA GLY A 112 0.20 2.41 -17.38
C GLY A 112 1.48 2.55 -16.56
N GLY A 113 1.36 2.68 -15.23
CA GLY A 113 2.51 2.65 -14.32
C GLY A 113 2.11 2.46 -12.87
N THR A 114 3.04 1.89 -12.09
CA THR A 114 2.83 1.63 -10.67
C THR A 114 3.96 2.21 -9.83
N HIS A 115 3.63 2.85 -8.73
CA HIS A 115 4.56 3.36 -7.74
C HIS A 115 4.17 2.84 -6.37
N VAL A 116 5.09 2.22 -5.64
CA VAL A 116 4.81 1.67 -4.30
C VAL A 116 5.87 2.13 -3.32
N GLN A 117 5.45 2.61 -2.16
CA GLN A 117 6.30 2.85 -1.01
C GLN A 117 5.90 1.87 0.10
N VAL A 118 6.89 1.11 0.59
CA VAL A 118 6.74 0.20 1.72
C VAL A 118 7.59 0.73 2.86
N SER A 119 6.99 0.86 4.04
CA SER A 119 7.67 1.24 5.28
C SER A 119 7.48 0.16 6.31
N ALA A 120 8.58 -0.47 6.72
CA ALA A 120 8.60 -1.50 7.74
C ALA A 120 9.19 -0.91 9.04
N SER A 121 8.46 -1.04 10.14
CA SER A 121 8.93 -0.59 11.46
C SER A 121 10.00 -1.52 12.02
N THR A 122 10.77 -1.06 13.01
CA THR A 122 11.68 -1.92 13.79
C THR A 122 10.97 -3.12 14.41
N GLN A 123 9.72 -2.95 14.86
CA GLN A 123 8.91 -4.05 15.39
C GLN A 123 8.58 -5.09 14.32
N SER A 124 8.19 -4.65 13.12
CA SER A 124 7.95 -5.53 11.98
C SER A 124 9.22 -6.31 11.60
N LEU A 125 10.35 -5.63 11.54
CA LEU A 125 11.67 -6.24 11.29
C LEU A 125 12.04 -7.28 12.37
N ALA A 126 11.83 -6.95 13.65
CA ALA A 126 12.07 -7.88 14.76
C ALA A 126 11.24 -9.15 14.65
N THR A 127 9.97 -9.01 14.25
CA THR A 127 9.09 -10.18 14.03
C THR A 127 9.55 -10.99 12.83
N ALA A 128 9.88 -10.36 11.70
CA ALA A 128 10.38 -11.06 10.53
C ALA A 128 11.67 -11.85 10.81
N ILE A 129 12.61 -11.27 11.56
CA ILE A 129 13.85 -11.96 11.96
C ILE A 129 13.54 -13.16 12.86
N ARG A 130 12.65 -13.01 13.85
CA ARG A 130 12.21 -14.12 14.73
C ARG A 130 11.55 -15.24 13.95
N THR A 131 10.71 -14.92 12.97
CA THR A 131 10.07 -15.91 12.10
C THR A 131 11.08 -16.61 11.18
N ALA A 132 12.09 -15.88 10.69
CA ALA A 132 13.11 -16.45 9.82
C ALA A 132 14.05 -17.40 10.58
N VAL A 133 14.39 -17.07 11.84
CA VAL A 133 15.29 -17.88 12.67
C VAL A 133 14.70 -18.08 14.07
N PRO A 134 13.74 -19.01 14.24
CA PRO A 134 13.06 -19.22 15.53
C PRO A 134 14.00 -19.62 16.67
N ALA A 135 15.15 -20.21 16.34
CA ALA A 135 16.15 -20.64 17.30
C ALA A 135 16.93 -19.47 17.95
N VAL A 136 16.90 -18.27 17.34
CA VAL A 136 17.64 -17.10 17.85
C VAL A 136 16.66 -16.15 18.52
N PRO A 137 16.71 -16.00 19.87
CA PRO A 137 15.88 -15.02 20.54
C PRO A 137 16.32 -13.61 20.12
N VAL A 138 15.36 -12.80 19.68
CA VAL A 138 15.57 -11.38 19.33
C VAL A 138 14.86 -10.55 20.39
N SER A 139 15.61 -9.74 21.14
CA SER A 139 15.07 -8.90 22.21
C SER A 139 14.67 -7.51 21.72
N ALA A 140 15.44 -6.94 20.79
CA ALA A 140 15.19 -5.61 20.24
C ALA A 140 15.75 -5.50 18.82
N VAL A 141 15.15 -4.60 18.03
CA VAL A 141 15.71 -4.16 16.76
C VAL A 141 15.75 -2.64 16.77
N THR A 142 16.89 -2.09 16.38
CA THR A 142 17.12 -0.67 16.17
C THR A 142 17.70 -0.45 14.79
N THR A 143 17.79 0.80 14.37
CA THR A 143 18.39 1.17 13.09
C THR A 143 19.51 2.18 13.30
N ASP A 144 20.47 2.16 12.40
CA ASP A 144 21.48 3.18 12.25
C ASP A 144 21.38 3.77 10.83
N PRO A 145 20.65 4.88 10.66
CA PRO A 145 20.53 5.56 9.38
C PRO A 145 21.85 6.10 8.83
N ALA A 146 22.79 6.48 9.70
CA ALA A 146 24.09 7.03 9.29
C ALA A 146 24.99 5.96 8.64
N ARG A 147 24.91 4.72 9.14
CA ARG A 147 25.61 3.55 8.59
C ARG A 147 24.77 2.76 7.58
N GLY A 148 23.48 3.07 7.46
CA GLY A 148 22.54 2.35 6.60
C GLY A 148 22.34 0.91 7.05
N THR A 149 22.32 0.65 8.36
CA THR A 149 22.24 -0.72 8.93
C THR A 149 21.07 -0.87 9.89
N VAL A 150 20.54 -2.10 9.98
CA VAL A 150 19.59 -2.54 10.99
C VAL A 150 20.35 -3.37 12.03
N LEU A 151 20.15 -3.08 13.31
CA LEU A 151 20.82 -3.75 14.42
C LEU A 151 19.81 -4.57 15.19
N ALA A 152 19.99 -5.88 15.26
CA ALA A 152 19.15 -6.78 16.03
C ALA A 152 19.93 -7.29 17.25
N ALA A 153 19.40 -7.04 18.45
CA ALA A 153 19.90 -7.65 19.67
C ALA A 153 19.43 -9.10 19.73
N VAL A 154 20.39 -10.03 19.71
CA VAL A 154 20.17 -11.47 19.60
C VAL A 154 20.76 -12.20 20.80
N GLY A 155 20.21 -13.37 21.11
CA GLY A 155 20.65 -14.19 22.24
C GLY A 155 19.98 -13.81 23.57
N PRO A 156 20.19 -14.62 24.62
CA PRO A 156 19.60 -14.38 25.94
C PRO A 156 19.95 -12.98 26.45
N GLY A 157 18.93 -12.18 26.77
CA GLY A 157 19.12 -10.80 27.25
C GLY A 157 19.77 -9.82 26.27
N GLY A 158 19.87 -10.15 24.96
CA GLY A 158 20.55 -9.29 23.98
C GLY A 158 22.08 -9.34 24.06
N ALA A 159 22.65 -10.47 24.51
CA ALA A 159 24.08 -10.69 24.63
C ALA A 159 24.88 -10.59 23.30
N GLY A 160 24.18 -10.66 22.16
CA GLY A 160 24.75 -10.45 20.85
C GLY A 160 24.04 -9.32 20.07
N GLN A 161 24.74 -8.79 19.08
CA GLN A 161 24.26 -7.79 18.15
C GLN A 161 24.52 -8.26 16.72
N LEU A 162 23.45 -8.55 16.00
CA LEU A 162 23.45 -8.85 14.58
C LEU A 162 23.28 -7.54 13.80
N THR A 163 24.22 -7.26 12.90
CA THR A 163 24.21 -6.08 12.03
C THR A 163 23.80 -6.52 10.62
N LEU A 164 22.71 -5.94 10.13
CA LEU A 164 22.15 -6.22 8.81
C LEU A 164 22.22 -5.00 7.92
N ARG A 165 22.57 -5.20 6.66
CA ARG A 165 22.61 -4.15 5.65
C ARG A 165 21.57 -4.43 4.57
N PRO A 166 20.63 -3.50 4.31
CA PRO A 166 19.76 -3.59 3.14
C PRO A 166 20.59 -3.44 1.88
N VAL A 167 20.45 -4.39 0.96
CA VAL A 167 21.10 -4.39 -0.35
C VAL A 167 20.02 -4.40 -1.41
N LEU A 168 20.17 -3.52 -2.40
CA LEU A 168 19.33 -3.51 -3.59
C LEU A 168 20.10 -4.21 -4.71
N ALA A 169 19.60 -5.37 -5.15
CA ALA A 169 20.18 -6.15 -6.25
C ALA A 169 19.04 -6.70 -7.11
N ASP A 170 19.21 -6.63 -8.44
CA ASP A 170 18.26 -7.16 -9.42
C ASP A 170 16.80 -6.69 -9.25
N GLY A 171 16.62 -5.44 -8.80
CA GLY A 171 15.29 -4.88 -8.53
C GLY A 171 14.61 -5.45 -7.29
N LYS A 172 15.35 -6.12 -6.40
CA LYS A 172 14.88 -6.69 -5.13
C LYS A 172 15.68 -6.13 -3.96
N VAL A 173 15.02 -6.05 -2.81
CA VAL A 173 15.68 -5.69 -1.56
C VAL A 173 15.94 -6.95 -0.74
N THR A 174 17.19 -7.16 -0.34
CA THR A 174 17.61 -8.24 0.57
C THR A 174 18.32 -7.65 1.78
N LEU A 175 18.39 -8.41 2.88
CA LEU A 175 19.14 -8.04 4.07
C LEU A 175 20.39 -8.93 4.17
N ALA A 176 21.55 -8.35 3.88
CA ALA A 176 22.84 -9.01 4.02
C ALA A 176 23.31 -8.93 5.49
N VAL A 177 23.98 -9.98 5.96
CA VAL A 177 24.60 -9.97 7.28
C VAL A 177 25.95 -9.25 7.17
N ASP A 178 26.02 -8.05 7.74
CA ASP A 178 27.23 -7.22 7.77
C ASP A 178 28.18 -7.69 8.88
N GLY A 179 27.62 -8.18 10.00
CA GLY A 179 28.40 -8.79 11.06
C GLY A 179 27.57 -9.27 12.25
N LEU A 180 28.18 -10.08 13.11
CA LEU A 180 27.64 -10.47 14.40
C LEU A 180 28.67 -10.14 15.48
N THR A 181 28.22 -9.53 16.57
CA THR A 181 29.03 -9.32 17.78
C THR A 181 28.40 -10.09 18.91
N VAL A 182 29.17 -10.84 19.70
CA VAL A 182 28.68 -11.56 20.88
C VAL A 182 29.59 -11.23 22.05
N PHE A 183 29.03 -10.74 23.15
CA PHE A 183 29.78 -10.25 24.32
C PHE A 183 30.93 -9.29 23.94
N GLY A 184 30.67 -8.37 23.01
CA GLY A 184 31.65 -7.38 22.53
C GLY A 184 32.72 -7.92 21.59
N ARG A 185 32.69 -9.20 21.22
CA ARG A 185 33.62 -9.80 20.26
C ARG A 185 32.95 -10.03 18.92
N SER A 186 33.58 -9.57 17.84
CA SER A 186 33.09 -9.82 16.47
C SER A 186 33.26 -11.29 16.12
N VAL A 187 32.20 -11.89 15.58
CA VAL A 187 32.15 -13.24 15.05
C VAL A 187 32.24 -13.16 13.52
N PRO A 188 33.21 -13.82 12.88
CA PRO A 188 33.32 -13.84 11.43
C PRO A 188 32.07 -14.44 10.80
N THR A 189 31.54 -13.80 9.76
CA THR A 189 30.37 -14.27 9.02
C THR A 189 30.57 -15.66 8.42
N SER A 190 31.80 -16.03 8.07
CA SER A 190 32.17 -17.38 7.60
C SER A 190 31.91 -18.49 8.61
N ARG A 191 31.84 -18.17 9.91
CA ARG A 191 31.51 -19.13 10.98
C ARG A 191 30.03 -19.26 11.27
N LEU A 192 29.19 -18.40 10.68
CA LEU A 192 27.75 -18.40 10.93
C LEU A 192 27.00 -19.44 10.08
N GLY A 193 27.69 -20.15 9.17
CA GLY A 193 27.05 -21.12 8.26
C GLY A 193 26.01 -20.49 7.32
N MET A 194 25.86 -19.16 7.36
CA MET A 194 25.03 -18.39 6.45
C MET A 194 25.90 -18.10 5.23
N GLY A 195 25.68 -18.84 4.13
CA GLY A 195 26.29 -18.55 2.83
C GLY A 195 25.91 -17.15 2.32
N GLU A 196 26.37 -16.79 1.12
CA GLU A 196 26.22 -15.45 0.51
C GLU A 196 24.77 -14.93 0.38
N GLY A 197 23.75 -15.75 0.67
CA GLY A 197 22.38 -15.31 0.85
C GLY A 197 22.10 -15.05 2.32
N GLY A 198 21.96 -13.77 2.70
CA GLY A 198 21.53 -13.32 4.03
C GLY A 198 20.13 -13.80 4.41
N PHE A 199 19.30 -12.95 5.00
CA PHE A 199 17.88 -13.28 5.24
C PHE A 199 17.18 -13.39 3.87
N GLY A 200 17.29 -14.57 3.26
CA GLY A 200 16.82 -14.86 1.91
C GLY A 200 15.29 -14.93 1.82
N ALA A 201 14.81 -14.87 0.58
CA ALA A 201 13.40 -14.95 0.24
C ALA A 201 12.72 -16.16 0.91
N GLU A 202 11.45 -15.99 1.27
CA GLU A 202 10.64 -17.08 1.81
C GLU A 202 10.56 -18.25 0.81
N PRO A 203 10.64 -19.51 1.26
CA PRO A 203 10.36 -20.65 0.39
C PRO A 203 8.96 -20.49 -0.24
N GLY A 204 8.91 -20.42 -1.58
CA GLY A 204 7.65 -20.20 -2.31
C GLY A 204 7.29 -18.73 -2.56
N ALA A 205 8.13 -17.76 -2.19
CA ALA A 205 7.97 -16.39 -2.65
C ALA A 205 8.12 -16.33 -4.18
N PRO A 206 7.22 -15.65 -4.90
CA PRO A 206 7.36 -15.49 -6.34
C PRO A 206 8.71 -14.86 -6.68
N GLU A 207 9.37 -15.35 -7.73
CA GLU A 207 10.66 -14.83 -8.16
C GLU A 207 10.59 -13.35 -8.55
N GLU A 208 9.42 -12.84 -8.93
CA GLU A 208 9.24 -11.44 -9.33
C GLU A 208 8.12 -10.78 -8.53
N TYR A 209 8.27 -9.48 -8.25
CA TYR A 209 7.17 -8.71 -7.66
C TYR A 209 6.05 -8.54 -8.70
N PRO A 210 4.77 -8.55 -8.26
CA PRO A 210 3.63 -8.39 -9.16
C PRO A 210 3.70 -7.05 -9.91
N LEU A 211 2.99 -6.95 -11.04
CA LEU A 211 2.94 -5.75 -11.90
C LEU A 211 4.31 -5.28 -12.42
N GLY A 212 5.27 -6.21 -12.53
CA GLY A 212 6.64 -5.89 -12.96
C GLY A 212 7.34 -4.90 -12.03
N LEU A 213 6.92 -4.85 -10.76
CA LEU A 213 7.52 -3.95 -9.77
C LEU A 213 9.00 -4.30 -9.58
N LYS A 214 9.83 -3.25 -9.53
CA LYS A 214 11.23 -3.35 -9.15
C LYS A 214 11.51 -2.33 -8.07
N ALA A 215 12.18 -2.76 -7.01
CA ALA A 215 12.71 -1.85 -6.02
C ALA A 215 13.75 -0.93 -6.68
N THR A 216 13.58 0.37 -6.49
CA THR A 216 14.44 1.41 -7.04
C THR A 216 15.28 2.10 -5.97
N SER A 217 14.83 2.06 -4.73
CA SER A 217 15.61 2.57 -3.60
C SER A 217 15.23 1.87 -2.30
N VAL A 218 16.21 1.71 -1.43
CA VAL A 218 16.04 1.30 -0.05
C VAL A 218 16.74 2.30 0.87
N ARG A 219 16.10 2.69 1.98
CA ARG A 219 16.64 3.64 2.95
C ARG A 219 16.36 3.19 4.36
N VAL A 220 17.39 3.18 5.20
CA VAL A 220 17.23 3.00 6.64
C VAL A 220 16.79 4.32 7.26
N ARG A 221 15.71 4.29 8.04
CA ARG A 221 15.16 5.41 8.80
C ARG A 221 15.31 5.15 10.30
N PRO A 222 15.25 6.19 11.16
CA PRO A 222 15.36 6.01 12.62
C PRO A 222 14.32 5.04 13.20
N ASP A 223 13.17 4.92 12.55
CA ASP A 223 12.01 4.11 12.94
C ASP A 223 11.89 2.78 12.17
N GLY A 224 12.77 2.53 11.18
CA GLY A 224 12.69 1.30 10.40
C GLY A 224 13.34 1.36 9.01
N LEU A 225 12.69 0.74 8.03
CA LEU A 225 13.17 0.60 6.66
C LEU A 225 12.14 1.10 5.67
N ASP A 226 12.60 1.88 4.70
CA ASP A 226 11.81 2.34 3.56
C ASP A 226 12.28 1.72 2.26
N VAL A 227 11.33 1.24 1.48
CA VAL A 227 11.56 0.71 0.13
C VAL A 227 10.62 1.42 -0.83
N VAL A 228 11.17 1.86 -1.95
CA VAL A 228 10.39 2.40 -3.07
C VAL A 228 10.50 1.43 -4.23
N LEU A 229 9.36 1.05 -4.79
CA LEU A 229 9.23 0.21 -5.96
C LEU A 229 8.54 0.98 -7.09
N LYS A 230 8.93 0.68 -8.32
CA LYS A 230 8.33 1.21 -9.53
C LYS A 230 8.08 0.08 -10.52
N GLY A 231 6.94 0.13 -11.19
CA GLY A 231 6.54 -0.79 -12.25
C GLY A 231 6.12 0.01 -13.47
N GLY A 232 6.45 -0.50 -14.65
CA GLY A 232 5.99 0.06 -15.92
C GLY A 232 4.57 -0.40 -16.27
N PRO A 233 4.19 -0.28 -17.56
CA PRO A 233 2.93 -0.80 -18.05
C PRO A 233 2.83 -2.31 -17.79
N ALA A 234 1.74 -2.74 -17.17
CA ALA A 234 1.54 -4.15 -16.81
C ALA A 234 0.06 -4.55 -16.90
N PRO A 235 -0.25 -5.80 -17.29
CA PRO A 235 -1.60 -6.31 -17.18
C PRO A 235 -2.01 -6.48 -15.71
N LEU A 236 -3.26 -6.15 -15.39
CA LEU A 236 -3.87 -6.47 -14.10
C LEU A 236 -4.36 -7.91 -14.18
N ALA A 237 -3.51 -8.87 -13.78
CA ALA A 237 -3.89 -10.28 -13.77
C ALA A 237 -4.97 -10.52 -12.69
N GLY A 238 -6.15 -10.99 -13.11
CA GLY A 238 -7.26 -11.35 -12.22
C GLY A 238 -8.54 -10.51 -12.34
N ALA A 239 -8.84 -9.94 -13.51
CA ALA A 239 -10.20 -9.50 -13.83
C ALA A 239 -11.07 -10.70 -14.27
#